data_AF-A0A356RCV3-F1
#
_entry.id   AF-A0A356RCV3-F1
#
_cell.length_a   1.000
_cell.length_b   1.000
_cell.length_c   1.000
_cell.angle_alpha   90.00
_cell.angle_beta   90.00
_cell.angle_gamma   90.00
#
_symmetry.space_group_name_H-M   'P 1'
#
loop_
_entity.id
_entity.type
_entity.pdbx_description
1 polymer ?
#
loop_
_entity_poly.entity_id
_entity_poly.type
_entity_poly.pdbx_seq_one_letter_code
_entity_poly.pdbx_strand_id
1 'polypeptide(L)'
;MQKIAAMVLTAALLLGFTGCSYVFYPRADDYAAQAKGSTHVETVLNLTSMMEASAEAAKGGTGNDQSLDDLHNQFHAFDNTLCCVDEAKRETPTYALAVTHNKELWAIFKRIWEFKDVQPQRDEHLALFKTEVQELRTTLEALK
;
A
#
# COMPACT_ATOMS: atom_id res chain seq x y z
N MET A 1 19.08 35.73 14.37
CA MET A 1 19.28 34.74 13.28
C MET A 1 19.53 33.34 13.82
N GLN A 2 20.49 33.12 14.71
CA GLN A 2 20.84 31.80 15.26
C GLN A 2 19.68 31.05 15.97
N LYS A 3 18.84 31.77 16.73
CA LYS A 3 17.65 31.20 17.39
C LYS A 3 16.52 30.81 16.42
N ILE A 4 16.40 31.52 15.30
CA ILE A 4 15.40 31.25 14.26
C ILE A 4 15.84 30.03 13.44
N ALA A 5 17.13 29.96 13.09
CA ALA A 5 17.71 28.79 12.45
C ALA A 5 17.57 27.52 13.32
N ALA A 6 17.79 27.65 14.64
CA ALA A 6 17.59 26.55 15.58
C ALA A 6 16.12 26.09 15.62
N MET A 7 15.15 27.00 15.72
CA MET A 7 13.72 26.64 15.68
C MET A 7 13.31 25.96 14.37
N VAL A 8 13.80 26.44 13.22
CA VAL A 8 13.52 25.81 11.92
C VAL A 8 14.12 24.41 11.85
N LEU A 9 15.34 24.22 12.37
CA LEU A 9 15.97 22.90 12.41
C LEU A 9 15.24 21.93 13.35
N THR A 10 14.78 22.41 14.50
CA THR A 10 14.01 21.59 15.45
C THR A 10 12.63 21.23 14.91
N ALA A 11 11.95 22.16 14.23
CA ALA A 11 10.69 21.90 13.55
C ALA A 11 10.86 20.89 12.40
N ALA A 12 11.92 21.02 11.60
CA ALA A 12 12.23 20.06 10.54
C ALA A 12 12.57 18.66 11.08
N LEU A 13 13.27 18.56 12.21
CA LEU A 13 13.51 17.28 12.88
C LEU A 13 12.21 16.65 13.38
N LEU A 14 11.34 17.44 14.01
CA LEU A 14 10.07 16.94 14.58
C LEU A 14 9.10 16.45 13.50
N LEU A 15 9.09 17.09 12.33
CA LEU A 15 8.33 16.61 11.15
C LEU A 15 8.89 15.30 10.58
N GLY A 16 10.15 14.97 10.85
CA GLY A 16 10.77 13.70 10.45
C GLY A 16 10.40 12.51 11.35
N PHE A 17 9.85 12.75 12.54
CA PHE A 17 9.55 11.70 13.52
C PHE A 17 8.07 11.29 13.57
N THR A 18 7.15 12.04 12.94
CA THR A 18 5.70 11.79 13.07
C THR A 18 5.04 11.09 11.88
N GLY A 19 5.81 10.50 10.96
CA GLY A 19 5.16 9.72 9.92
C GLY A 19 6.14 9.01 9.00
N CYS A 20 6.07 7.68 8.99
CA CYS A 20 6.72 6.84 7.99
C CYS A 20 6.38 7.39 6.59
N SER A 21 7.36 7.93 5.88
CA SER A 21 7.42 8.22 4.43
C SER A 21 6.19 8.81 3.70
N TYR A 22 5.32 9.58 4.36
CA TYR A 22 4.13 10.21 3.72
C TYR A 22 4.43 11.15 2.55
N VAL A 23 5.67 11.62 2.40
CA VAL A 23 6.09 12.45 1.26
C VAL A 23 5.94 11.69 -0.07
N PHE A 24 6.09 10.36 -0.06
CA PHE A 24 6.05 9.55 -1.28
C PHE A 24 4.65 9.03 -1.62
N TYR A 25 3.75 8.94 -0.64
CA TYR A 25 2.36 8.46 -0.80
C TYR A 25 1.37 9.38 -0.06
N PRO A 26 1.20 10.63 -0.50
CA PRO A 26 0.48 11.66 0.27
C PRO A 26 -1.01 11.36 0.47
N ARG A 27 -1.61 10.46 -0.32
CA ARG A 27 -3.04 10.11 -0.27
C ARG A 27 -3.30 8.76 0.42
N ALA A 28 -2.29 8.11 0.99
CA ALA A 28 -2.50 6.81 1.65
C ALA A 28 -3.50 6.90 2.81
N ASP A 29 -3.44 7.95 3.62
CA ASP A 29 -4.39 8.13 4.73
C ASP A 29 -5.83 8.35 4.22
N ASP A 30 -6.01 9.04 3.10
CA ASP A 30 -7.32 9.24 2.47
C ASP A 30 -7.92 7.90 2.05
N TYR A 31 -7.11 7.03 1.43
CA TYR A 31 -7.53 5.69 1.05
C TYR A 31 -7.79 4.78 2.24
N ALA A 32 -6.97 4.85 3.30
CA ALA A 32 -7.21 4.13 4.54
C ALA A 32 -8.53 4.57 5.19
N ALA A 33 -8.83 5.87 5.18
CA ALA A 33 -10.08 6.42 5.68
C ALA A 33 -11.27 5.98 4.83
N GLN A 34 -11.13 5.97 3.50
CA GLN A 34 -12.17 5.51 2.57
C GLN A 34 -12.46 4.01 2.72
N ALA A 35 -11.43 3.21 2.96
CA ALA A 35 -11.55 1.76 3.11
C ALA A 35 -11.95 1.31 4.53
N LYS A 36 -12.07 2.24 5.48
CA LYS A 36 -12.25 1.92 6.90
C LYS A 36 -13.45 1.01 7.14
N GLY A 37 -13.16 -0.19 7.65
CA GLY A 37 -14.15 -1.16 8.13
C GLY A 37 -14.37 -1.08 9.64
N SER A 38 -15.18 -2.00 10.16
CA SER A 38 -15.38 -2.18 11.61
C SER A 38 -14.15 -2.74 12.33
N THR A 39 -13.24 -3.39 11.59
CA THR A 39 -11.96 -3.93 12.08
C THR A 39 -10.81 -3.56 11.13
N HIS A 40 -9.57 -3.72 11.61
CA HIS A 40 -8.39 -3.59 10.74
C HIS A 40 -8.36 -4.65 9.62
N VAL A 41 -8.83 -5.89 9.89
CA VAL A 41 -8.94 -6.94 8.86
C VAL A 41 -9.93 -6.53 7.77
N GLU A 42 -11.09 -6.00 8.14
CA GLU A 42 -12.06 -5.50 7.17
C GLU A 42 -11.52 -4.31 6.37
N THR A 43 -10.76 -3.42 7.02
CA THR A 43 -10.12 -2.29 6.33
C THR A 43 -9.12 -2.77 5.28
N VAL A 44 -8.25 -3.73 5.61
CA VAL A 44 -7.31 -4.27 4.61
C VAL A 44 -8.02 -5.07 3.52
N LEU A 45 -9.11 -5.77 3.82
CA LEU A 45 -9.97 -6.42 2.80
C LEU A 45 -10.55 -5.39 1.81
N ASN A 46 -11.07 -4.27 2.31
CA ASN A 46 -11.56 -3.19 1.45
C ASN A 46 -10.44 -2.60 0.58
N LEU A 47 -9.27 -2.36 1.15
CA LEU A 47 -8.08 -1.91 0.40
C LEU A 47 -7.68 -2.90 -0.70
N THR A 48 -7.77 -4.22 -0.48
CA THR A 48 -7.50 -5.20 -1.55
C THR A 48 -8.45 -5.03 -2.73
N SER A 49 -9.71 -4.69 -2.51
CA SER A 49 -10.68 -4.46 -3.60
C SER A 49 -10.34 -3.19 -4.39
N MET A 50 -9.91 -2.12 -3.70
CA MET A 50 -9.47 -0.88 -4.33
C MET A 50 -8.20 -1.09 -5.16
N MET A 51 -7.21 -1.78 -4.59
CA MET A 51 -5.95 -2.09 -5.29
C MET A 51 -6.19 -2.92 -6.55
N GLU A 52 -7.05 -3.95 -6.50
CA GLU A 52 -7.39 -4.74 -7.68
C GLU A 52 -8.04 -3.88 -8.79
N ALA A 53 -8.97 -2.99 -8.42
CA ALA A 53 -9.61 -2.10 -9.36
C ALA A 53 -8.61 -1.13 -10.02
N SER A 54 -7.71 -0.52 -9.22
CA SER A 54 -6.68 0.39 -9.72
C SER A 54 -5.66 -0.33 -10.60
N ALA A 55 -5.26 -1.56 -10.24
CA ALA A 55 -4.35 -2.37 -11.06
C ALA A 55 -4.96 -2.69 -12.44
N GLU A 56 -6.25 -3.02 -12.51
CA GLU A 56 -6.93 -3.21 -13.80
C GLU A 56 -7.03 -1.89 -14.59
N ALA A 57 -7.40 -0.79 -13.93
CA ALA A 57 -7.53 0.53 -14.54
C ALA A 57 -6.19 1.12 -15.02
N ALA A 58 -5.07 0.65 -14.48
CA ALA A 58 -3.74 1.07 -14.91
C ALA A 58 -3.32 0.42 -16.24
N LYS A 59 -3.90 -0.70 -16.67
CA LYS A 59 -3.48 -1.41 -17.89
C LYS A 59 -3.54 -0.53 -19.14
N GLY A 60 -2.56 -0.68 -20.01
CA GLY A 60 -2.43 0.09 -21.26
C GLY A 60 -2.01 1.56 -21.08
N GLY A 61 -1.90 2.07 -19.85
CA GLY A 61 -1.37 3.40 -19.57
C GLY A 61 0.16 3.49 -19.64
N THR A 62 0.72 4.56 -19.07
CA THR A 62 2.17 4.82 -19.03
C THR A 62 2.54 5.77 -17.89
N GLY A 63 3.80 5.74 -17.45
CA GLY A 63 4.32 6.60 -16.40
C GLY A 63 3.53 6.47 -15.09
N ASN A 64 3.40 7.60 -14.38
CA ASN A 64 2.63 7.71 -13.14
C ASN A 64 1.21 8.24 -13.45
N ASP A 65 0.50 7.59 -14.36
CA ASP A 65 -0.91 7.93 -14.59
C ASP A 65 -1.74 7.80 -13.30
N GLN A 66 -2.93 8.38 -13.32
CA GLN A 66 -3.76 8.49 -12.11
C GLN A 66 -4.06 7.11 -11.50
N SER A 67 -4.31 6.09 -12.31
CA SER A 67 -4.60 4.74 -11.81
C SER A 67 -3.37 4.06 -11.19
N LEU A 68 -2.17 4.27 -11.72
CA LEU A 68 -0.95 3.78 -11.05
C LEU A 68 -0.63 4.57 -9.77
N ASP A 69 -0.86 5.88 -9.75
CA ASP A 69 -0.69 6.69 -8.54
C ASP A 69 -1.71 6.32 -7.46
N ASP A 70 -2.97 6.04 -7.85
CA ASP A 70 -3.99 5.51 -6.95
C ASP A 70 -3.55 4.17 -6.36
N LEU A 71 -3.08 3.24 -7.20
CA LEU A 71 -2.56 1.94 -6.77
C LEU A 71 -1.41 2.09 -5.76
N HIS A 72 -0.47 3.00 -6.03
CA HIS A 72 0.67 3.28 -5.16
C HIS A 72 0.23 3.72 -3.75
N ASN A 73 -0.66 4.71 -3.69
CA ASN A 73 -1.15 5.22 -2.41
C ASN A 73 -2.01 4.19 -1.66
N GLN A 74 -2.85 3.42 -2.38
CA GLN A 74 -3.65 2.33 -1.81
C GLN A 74 -2.78 1.20 -1.25
N PHE A 75 -1.70 0.84 -1.94
CA PHE A 75 -0.80 -0.22 -1.48
C PHE A 75 -0.03 0.19 -0.21
N HIS A 76 0.40 1.46 -0.12
CA HIS A 76 0.97 1.99 1.12
C HIS A 76 -0.06 2.07 2.26
N ALA A 77 -1.31 2.46 1.96
CA ALA A 77 -2.39 2.42 2.94
C ALA A 77 -2.61 0.99 3.47
N PHE A 78 -2.57 0.00 2.57
CA PHE A 78 -2.68 -1.41 2.91
C PHE A 78 -1.54 -1.86 3.83
N ASP A 79 -0.28 -1.61 3.45
CA ASP A 79 0.91 -2.02 4.21
C ASP A 79 0.90 -1.43 5.62
N ASN A 80 0.61 -0.12 5.72
CA ASN A 80 0.50 0.57 7.01
C ASN A 80 -0.63 0.00 7.87
N THR A 81 -1.78 -0.36 7.28
CA THR A 81 -2.93 -0.89 8.01
C THR A 81 -2.72 -2.35 8.44
N LEU A 82 -2.03 -3.17 7.63
CA LEU A 82 -1.82 -4.59 7.91
C LEU A 82 -1.03 -4.81 9.21
N CYS A 83 -0.09 -3.92 9.54
CA CYS A 83 0.67 -4.02 10.79
C CYS A 83 -0.19 -3.75 12.05
N CYS A 84 -1.35 -3.11 11.87
CA CYS A 84 -2.27 -2.70 12.93
C CYS A 84 -3.37 -3.72 13.24
N VAL A 85 -3.38 -4.87 12.58
CA VAL A 85 -4.32 -5.97 12.90
C VAL A 85 -4.14 -6.41 14.37
N ASP A 86 -5.25 -6.78 15.01
CA ASP A 86 -5.28 -7.19 16.42
C ASP A 86 -4.20 -8.22 16.77
N GLU A 87 -3.55 -8.05 17.92
CA GLU A 87 -2.41 -8.89 18.35
C GLU A 87 -2.74 -10.39 18.32
N ALA A 88 -3.91 -10.79 18.82
CA ALA A 88 -4.33 -12.20 18.80
C ALA A 88 -4.38 -12.81 17.39
N LYS A 89 -4.72 -12.01 16.38
CA LYS A 89 -4.70 -12.43 14.96
C LYS A 89 -3.28 -12.46 14.41
N ARG A 90 -2.42 -11.52 14.80
CA ARG A 90 -1.03 -11.45 14.33
C ARG A 90 -0.17 -12.64 14.76
N GLU A 91 -0.51 -13.29 15.87
CA GLU A 91 0.15 -14.51 16.35
C GLU A 91 -0.28 -15.79 15.59
N THR A 92 -1.16 -15.68 14.59
CA THR A 92 -1.65 -16.85 13.84
C THR A 92 -0.79 -17.14 12.60
N PRO A 93 -0.70 -18.42 12.17
CA PRO A 93 -0.09 -18.77 10.89
C PRO A 93 -0.77 -18.10 9.69
N THR A 94 -2.08 -17.84 9.77
CA THR A 94 -2.84 -17.16 8.72
C THR A 94 -2.35 -15.72 8.52
N TYR A 95 -2.05 -15.00 9.60
CA TYR A 95 -1.45 -13.67 9.49
C TYR A 95 -0.03 -13.72 8.93
N ALA A 96 0.78 -14.70 9.36
CA ALA A 96 2.12 -14.90 8.78
C ALA A 96 2.07 -15.15 7.26
N LEU A 97 1.06 -15.87 6.78
CA LEU A 97 0.80 -16.04 5.35
C LEU A 97 0.39 -14.73 4.68
N ALA A 98 -0.50 -13.92 5.28
CA ALA A 98 -0.87 -12.60 4.75
C ALA A 98 0.35 -11.66 4.63
N VAL A 99 1.27 -11.69 5.61
CA VAL A 99 2.54 -10.96 5.55
C VAL A 99 3.45 -11.48 4.44
N THR A 100 3.42 -12.78 4.14
CA THR A 100 4.18 -13.37 3.04
C THR A 100 3.65 -12.86 1.70
N HIS A 101 2.34 -12.90 1.48
CA HIS A 101 1.71 -12.30 0.30
C HIS A 101 2.05 -10.80 0.15
N ASN A 102 2.04 -10.03 1.25
CA ASN A 102 2.43 -8.62 1.20
C ASN A 102 3.89 -8.40 0.74
N LYS A 103 4.82 -9.31 1.11
CA LYS A 103 6.21 -9.24 0.61
C LYS A 103 6.29 -9.54 -0.89
N GLU A 104 5.47 -10.46 -1.38
CA GLU A 104 5.39 -10.78 -2.80
C GLU A 104 4.80 -9.61 -3.60
N LEU A 105 3.72 -8.99 -3.09
CA LEU A 105 3.18 -7.74 -3.64
C LEU A 105 4.24 -6.64 -3.72
N TRP A 106 5.07 -6.47 -2.68
CA TRP A 106 6.15 -5.49 -2.71
C TRP A 106 7.19 -5.76 -3.80
N ALA A 107 7.52 -7.04 -4.04
CA ALA A 107 8.42 -7.43 -5.10
C ALA A 107 7.82 -7.11 -6.49
N ILE A 108 6.54 -7.44 -6.69
CA ILE A 108 5.82 -7.16 -7.95
C ILE A 108 5.64 -5.66 -8.16
N PHE A 109 5.23 -4.92 -7.13
CA PHE A 109 5.01 -3.47 -7.18
C PHE A 109 6.26 -2.71 -7.62
N LYS A 110 7.44 -3.10 -7.10
CA LYS A 110 8.72 -2.53 -7.54
C LYS A 110 8.98 -2.75 -9.04
N ARG A 111 8.59 -3.92 -9.58
CA ARG A 111 8.67 -4.19 -11.02
C ARG A 111 7.70 -3.35 -11.83
N ILE A 112 6.46 -3.16 -11.34
CA ILE A 112 5.51 -2.21 -11.97
C ILE A 112 6.15 -0.81 -12.04
N TRP A 113 6.76 -0.34 -10.95
CA TRP A 113 7.37 0.99 -10.91
C TRP A 113 8.61 1.12 -11.81
N GLU A 114 9.39 0.05 -11.93
CA GLU A 114 10.55 -0.04 -12.83
C GLU A 114 10.10 0.01 -14.30
N PHE A 115 9.06 -0.72 -14.65
CA PHE A 115 8.57 -0.86 -16.04
C PHE A 115 7.38 0.01 -16.39
N LYS A 116 7.04 1.03 -15.58
CA LYS A 116 5.84 1.86 -15.78
C LYS A 116 5.73 2.58 -17.14
N ASP A 117 6.83 2.70 -17.88
CA ASP A 117 6.87 3.31 -19.22
C ASP A 117 7.05 2.27 -20.34
N VAL A 118 7.06 0.97 -20.01
CA VAL A 118 7.44 -0.11 -20.92
C VAL A 118 6.32 -1.15 -21.02
N GLN A 119 5.75 -1.26 -22.22
CA GLN A 119 4.78 -2.29 -22.57
C GLN A 119 5.46 -3.42 -23.38
N PRO A 120 5.10 -4.70 -23.18
CA PRO A 120 3.99 -5.19 -22.35
C PRO A 120 4.32 -5.42 -20.86
N GLN A 121 5.56 -5.18 -20.42
CA GLN A 121 6.03 -5.53 -19.07
C GLN A 121 5.20 -4.91 -17.95
N ARG A 122 4.77 -3.64 -18.11
CA ARG A 122 3.88 -2.99 -17.15
C ARG A 122 2.59 -3.77 -16.97
N ASP A 123 1.92 -4.11 -18.05
CA ASP A 123 0.64 -4.83 -18.03
C ASP A 123 0.81 -6.26 -17.50
N GLU A 124 1.91 -6.93 -17.82
CA GLU A 124 2.27 -8.24 -17.26
C GLU A 124 2.43 -8.18 -15.73
N HIS A 125 3.14 -7.18 -15.21
CA HIS A 125 3.33 -7.03 -13.77
C HIS A 125 2.07 -6.54 -13.05
N LEU A 126 1.24 -5.71 -13.68
CA LEU A 126 -0.08 -5.35 -13.15
C LEU A 126 -1.00 -6.58 -13.04
N ALA A 127 -0.96 -7.47 -14.03
CA ALA A 127 -1.72 -8.72 -13.99
C ALA A 127 -1.23 -9.64 -12.86
N LEU A 128 0.08 -9.78 -12.68
CA LEU A 128 0.66 -10.55 -11.55
C LEU A 128 0.25 -9.94 -10.20
N PHE A 129 0.33 -8.62 -10.06
CA PHE A 129 -0.06 -7.93 -8.83
C PHE A 129 -1.53 -8.19 -8.50
N LYS A 130 -2.41 -8.12 -9.51
CA LYS A 130 -3.83 -8.42 -9.35
C LYS A 130 -4.07 -9.85 -8.86
N THR A 131 -3.40 -10.85 -9.44
CA THR A 131 -3.50 -12.24 -8.99
C THR A 131 -3.07 -12.37 -7.53
N GLU A 132 -1.92 -11.78 -7.16
CA GLU A 132 -1.41 -11.84 -5.80
C GLU A 132 -2.36 -11.14 -4.79
N VAL A 133 -2.99 -10.03 -5.17
CA VAL A 133 -4.03 -9.38 -4.35
C VAL A 133 -5.24 -10.29 -4.11
N GLN A 134 -5.64 -11.11 -5.09
CA GLN A 134 -6.75 -12.05 -4.95
C GLN A 134 -6.40 -13.21 -4.02
N GLU A 135 -5.16 -13.71 -4.07
CA GLU A 135 -4.66 -14.73 -3.15
C GLU A 135 -4.58 -14.20 -1.72
N LEU A 136 -3.97 -13.02 -1.55
CA LEU A 136 -3.94 -12.30 -0.28
C LEU A 136 -5.35 -12.10 0.29
N ARG A 137 -6.33 -11.70 -0.52
CA ARG A 137 -7.72 -11.50 -0.07
C ARG A 137 -8.32 -12.78 0.48
N THR A 138 -8.04 -13.92 -0.16
CA THR A 138 -8.49 -15.24 0.34
C THR A 138 -7.90 -15.53 1.72
N THR A 139 -6.61 -15.23 1.91
CA THR A 139 -5.94 -15.37 3.21
C THR A 139 -6.50 -14.41 4.26
N LEU A 140 -6.83 -13.17 3.89
CA LEU A 140 -7.44 -12.18 4.79
C LEU A 140 -8.88 -12.53 5.19
N GLU A 141 -9.68 -13.10 4.29
CA GLU A 141 -11.01 -13.61 4.63
C GLU A 141 -10.92 -14.79 5.61
N ALA A 142 -9.91 -15.65 5.48
CA ALA A 142 -9.66 -16.71 6.44
C ALA A 142 -9.15 -16.20 7.80
N LEU A 143 -8.60 -14.98 7.84
CA LEU A 143 -8.13 -14.33 9.07
C LEU A 143 -9.25 -13.61 9.83
N LYS A 144 -10.33 -13.23 9.14
CA LYS A 144 -11.44 -12.39 9.64
C LYS A 144 -12.10 -12.96 10.90
#